data_AF-A0A4Y8T1B0-F1
#
_entry.id   AF-A0A4Y8T1B0-F1
#
_cell.length_a   1.000
_cell.length_b   1.000
_cell.length_c   1.000
_cell.angle_alpha   90.00
_cell.angle_beta   90.00
_cell.angle_gamma   90.00
#
_symmetry.space_group_name_H-M   'P 1'
#
loop_
_entity.id
_entity.type
_entity.pdbx_description
1 polymer ?
#
loop_
_entity_poly.entity_id
_entity_poly.type
_entity_poly.pdbx_seq_one_letter_code
_entity_poly.pdbx_strand_id
1 'polypeptide(L)' 'MENEQLEQKYDLSKIYTYTEHPDKISGRCDNCGNTAFKSSVKDFIFLRECRQCGMKKII' A
#
# COMPACT_ATOMS: atom_id res chain seq x y z
N MET A 1 -1.99 4.99 25.65
CA MET A 1 -2.72 4.17 24.65
C MET A 1 -1.74 3.88 23.53
N GLU A 2 -0.82 2.96 23.76
CA GLU A 2 0.06 2.45 22.70
C GLU A 2 -0.73 1.40 21.92
N ASN A 3 -1.28 1.82 20.79
CA ASN A 3 -1.70 0.88 19.77
C ASN A 3 -0.41 0.37 19.10
N GLU A 4 0.26 -0.60 19.73
CA GLU A 4 1.20 -1.49 19.07
C GLU A 4 0.41 -2.34 18.07
N GLN A 5 0.02 -1.70 16.96
CA GLN A 5 -0.41 -2.39 15.77
C GLN A 5 0.80 -3.18 15.32
N LEU A 6 0.78 -4.49 15.57
CA LEU A 6 1.78 -5.41 15.04
C LEU A 6 2.07 -5.01 13.60
N GLU A 7 3.24 -4.41 13.38
CA GLU A 7 3.72 -4.06 12.06
C GLU A 7 3.87 -5.38 11.31
N GLN A 8 2.84 -5.80 10.60
CA GLN A 8 3.03 -6.66 9.45
C GLN A 8 3.90 -5.85 8.50
N LYS A 9 5.23 -6.01 8.66
CA LYS A 9 6.21 -5.36 7.83
C LYS A 9 6.03 -5.91 6.43
N TYR A 10 5.39 -5.12 5.58
CA TYR A 10 5.35 -5.42 4.16
C TYR A 10 6.76 -5.31 3.60
N ASP A 11 7.11 -6.23 2.71
CA ASP A 11 8.36 -6.13 1.96
C ASP A 11 8.18 -5.06 0.88
N LEU A 12 8.78 -3.89 1.09
CA LEU A 12 8.69 -2.73 0.20
C LEU A 12 9.37 -2.97 -1.16
N SER A 13 10.13 -4.05 -1.30
CA SER A 13 10.74 -4.48 -2.56
C SER A 13 9.74 -5.20 -3.47
N LYS A 14 8.61 -5.64 -2.92
CA LYS A 14 7.55 -6.36 -3.65
C LYS A 14 6.42 -5.42 -4.05
N ILE A 15 5.74 -5.81 -5.12
CA ILE A 15 4.50 -5.18 -5.55
C ILE A 15 3.38 -6.17 -5.25
N TYR A 16 2.37 -5.70 -4.53
CA TYR A 16 1.20 -6.51 -4.16
C TYR A 16 0.04 -6.22 -5.10
N THR A 17 -0.89 -7.15 -5.27
CA THR A 17 -2.13 -6.92 -6.04
C THR A 17 -3.31 -6.74 -5.10
N TYR A 18 -4.27 -5.89 -5.45
CA TYR A 18 -5.47 -5.66 -4.65
C TYR A 18 -6.37 -6.91 -4.59
N THR A 19 -6.35 -7.75 -5.63
CA THR A 19 -7.08 -9.00 -5.69
C THR A 19 -6.60 -10.03 -4.66
N GLU A 20 -5.29 -10.13 -4.44
CA GLU A 20 -4.71 -11.06 -3.46
C GLU A 20 -4.62 -10.43 -2.07
N HIS A 21 -4.38 -9.11 -2.02
CA HIS A 21 -4.19 -8.34 -0.81
C HIS A 21 -5.02 -7.05 -0.87
N PRO A 22 -6.32 -7.13 -0.59
CA PRO A 22 -7.17 -5.95 -0.52
C PRO A 22 -6.69 -5.02 0.59
N ASP A 23 -7.04 -3.74 0.48
CA ASP A 23 -6.72 -2.75 1.52
C ASP A 23 -7.37 -3.15 2.85
N LYS A 24 -6.59 -3.15 3.94
CA LYS A 24 -7.12 -3.36 5.29
C LYS A 24 -8.06 -2.22 5.69
N ILE A 25 -7.70 -1.00 5.28
CA ILE A 25 -8.50 0.21 5.43
C ILE A 25 -8.45 0.95 4.10
N SER A 26 -9.60 1.08 3.45
CA SER A 26 -9.70 1.74 2.14
C SER A 26 -9.05 3.13 2.14
N GLY A 27 -8.17 3.36 1.16
CA GLY A 27 -7.49 4.64 1.02
C GLY A 27 -6.35 4.90 2.02
N ARG A 28 -5.95 3.89 2.82
CA ARG A 28 -4.76 3.95 3.68
C ARG A 28 -3.72 2.93 3.23
N CYS A 29 -2.44 3.27 3.46
CA CYS A 29 -1.34 2.37 3.18
C CYS A 29 -1.34 1.26 4.23
N ASP A 30 -1.36 0.01 3.82
CA ASP A 30 -1.41 -1.10 4.77
C ASP A 30 -0.15 -1.25 5.62
N ASN A 31 0.96 -0.62 5.20
CA ASN A 31 2.23 -0.65 5.92
C ASN A 31 2.39 0.50 6.94
N CYS A 32 1.95 1.73 6.63
CA CYS A 32 2.20 2.89 7.49
C CYS A 32 0.98 3.78 7.76
N GLY A 33 -0.20 3.42 7.26
CA GLY A 33 -1.46 4.16 7.50
C GLY A 33 -1.60 5.51 6.77
N ASN A 34 -0.59 5.92 6.00
CA ASN A 34 -0.60 7.15 5.21
C ASN A 34 -1.73 7.17 4.17
N THR A 35 -2.21 8.36 3.83
CA THR A 35 -3.27 8.61 2.83
C THR A 35 -2.74 9.22 1.54
N ALA A 36 -1.50 9.70 1.51
CA ALA A 36 -0.91 10.32 0.32
C ALA A 36 -0.23 9.28 -0.59
N PHE A 37 -0.72 9.17 -1.83
CA PHE A 37 -0.20 8.24 -2.84
C PHE A 37 0.30 8.96 -4.10
N LYS A 38 1.21 8.30 -4.79
CA LYS A 38 1.54 8.56 -6.19
C LYS A 38 0.94 7.41 -7.00
N SER A 39 0.17 7.72 -8.02
CA SER A 39 -0.42 6.71 -8.89
C SER A 39 0.11 6.84 -10.30
N SER A 40 0.26 5.72 -10.99
CA SER A 40 0.66 5.65 -12.40
C SER A 40 -0.15 4.57 -13.11
N VAL A 41 -0.53 4.84 -14.35
CA VAL A 41 -1.18 3.87 -15.23
C VAL A 41 -0.23 3.52 -16.36
N LYS A 42 -0.03 2.23 -16.58
CA LYS A 42 0.73 1.72 -17.74
C LYS A 42 0.12 0.39 -18.16
N ASP A 43 -0.10 0.19 -19.46
CA ASP A 43 -0.63 -1.06 -20.01
C ASP A 43 -1.91 -1.54 -19.29
N PHE A 44 -2.82 -0.61 -19.00
CA PHE A 44 -4.07 -0.83 -18.24
C PHE A 44 -3.88 -1.27 -16.77
N ILE A 45 -2.65 -1.28 -16.26
CA ILE A 45 -2.34 -1.57 -14.85
C ILE A 45 -2.29 -0.25 -14.08
N PHE A 46 -3.10 -0.12 -13.03
CA PHE A 46 -3.05 1.00 -12.10
C PHE A 46 -2.13 0.66 -10.92
N LEU A 47 -0.95 1.28 -10.87
CA LEU A 47 -0.02 1.13 -9.76
C LEU A 47 -0.18 2.30 -8.79
N ARG A 48 -0.40 1.99 -7.52
CA ARG A 48 -0.44 2.92 -6.39
C ARG A 48 0.82 2.75 -5.54
N GLU A 49 1.55 3.83 -5.33
CA GLU A 49 2.75 3.90 -4.50
C GLU A 49 2.52 4.84 -3.32
N CYS A 50 2.81 4.41 -2.09
CA CYS A 50 2.71 5.27 -0.91
C CYS A 50 3.85 6.30 -0.91
N ARG A 51 3.53 7.60 -0.78
CA ARG A 51 4.55 8.66 -0.75
C ARG A 51 5.41 8.68 0.50
N GLN A 52 4.99 8.00 1.57
CA GLN A 52 5.70 7.99 2.86
C GLN A 52 6.66 6.81 2.97
N CYS A 53 6.21 5.59 2.63
CA CYS A 53 7.03 4.39 2.80
C CYS A 53 7.40 3.70 1.48
N GLY A 54 6.89 4.14 0.33
CA GLY A 54 7.19 3.54 -0.97
C GLY A 54 6.47 2.22 -1.26
N MET A 55 5.57 1.75 -0.37
CA MET A 55 4.79 0.53 -0.60
C MET A 55 3.99 0.65 -1.90
N LYS A 56 4.11 -0.38 -2.74
CA LYS A 56 3.47 -0.45 -4.05
C LYS A 56 2.36 -1.49 -4.07
N LYS A 57 1.21 -1.11 -4.61
CA LYS A 57 0.07 -2.00 -4.84
C LYS A 57 -0.54 -1.74 -6.21
N ILE A 58 -0.74 -2.80 -6.98
CA ILE A 58 -1.54 -2.79 -8.20
C ILE A 58 -3.01 -2.89 -7.80
N ILE A 59 -3.82 -1.94 -8.25
CA ILE A 59 -5.27 -1.92 -8.04
C ILE A 59 -5.97 -2.49 -9.26
#